data_AF-A0A4U6S535-F1
#
_entry.id   AF-A0A4U6S535-F1
#
_cell.length_a   1.000
_cell.length_b   1.000
_cell.length_c   1.000
_cell.angle_alpha   90.00
_cell.angle_beta   90.00
_cell.angle_gamma   90.00
#
_symmetry.space_group_name_H-M   'P 1'
#
loop_
_entity.id
_entity.type
_entity.pdbx_description
1 polymer ?
#
loop_
_entity_poly.entity_id
_entity_poly.type
_entity_poly.pdbx_seq_one_letter_code
_entity_poly.pdbx_strand_id
1 'polypeptide(L)'
;MYTDYADIRSRIKEEPSWFDEFAVPRYGPFKPDAVANFYAREAALVLAACQCCGRQFRLAISQPYFKDDPDVATAICHGGLHYGEPPNIGCCHAGLSTTVVELEVLEYWWRVLGYGWRREVSFEVGVVSSVMSDDPRYEAYYDVDRNPEYPLSFGSLPKEPKGAQFEELVTELLARYPAATREAAETALRSVWTERMFSRRCLQLAEDALAAFQWPAVSPNQGRT
;
A
#
# COMPACT_ATOMS: atom_id res chain seq x y z
N MET A 1 5.07 21.16 12.66
CA MET A 1 4.67 20.86 14.06
C MET A 1 3.16 20.78 14.19
N TYR A 2 2.63 19.65 14.66
CA TYR A 2 1.20 19.49 14.96
C TYR A 2 0.78 20.12 16.30
N THR A 3 -0.51 20.46 16.42
CA THR A 3 -1.16 20.91 17.66
C THR A 3 -1.20 19.78 18.69
N ASP A 4 -1.09 20.10 19.98
CA ASP A 4 -1.09 19.08 21.05
C ASP A 4 -2.47 18.50 21.39
N TYR A 5 -3.53 19.19 20.95
CA TYR A 5 -4.93 18.92 21.24
C TYR A 5 -5.19 18.65 22.74
N ALA A 6 -4.51 19.38 23.63
CA ALA A 6 -4.64 19.22 25.07
C ALA A 6 -6.07 19.48 25.57
N ASP A 7 -6.82 20.34 24.89
CA ASP A 7 -8.24 20.62 25.13
C ASP A 7 -9.15 19.39 24.93
N ILE A 8 -8.78 18.50 24.00
CA ILE A 8 -9.45 17.20 23.76
C ILE A 8 -8.88 16.13 24.70
N ARG A 9 -7.55 15.99 24.73
CA ARG A 9 -6.84 14.95 25.52
C ARG A 9 -7.05 15.07 27.03
N SER A 10 -7.27 16.27 27.55
CA SER A 10 -7.58 16.45 28.99
C SER A 10 -8.98 15.94 29.38
N ARG A 11 -9.88 15.73 28.42
CA ARG A 11 -11.27 15.32 28.66
C ARG A 11 -11.51 13.82 28.58
N ILE A 12 -10.61 13.08 27.92
CA ILE A 12 -10.70 11.63 27.71
C ILE A 12 -9.47 11.00 28.34
N LYS A 13 -9.66 10.09 29.31
CA LYS A 13 -8.55 9.57 30.12
C LYS A 13 -7.74 8.52 29.39
N GLU A 14 -8.39 7.79 28.49
CA GLU A 14 -7.78 6.77 27.65
C GLU A 14 -6.80 7.42 26.67
N GLU A 15 -5.73 6.71 26.32
CA GLU A 15 -4.86 7.16 25.23
C GLU A 15 -5.61 7.08 23.88
N PRO A 16 -5.34 7.99 22.94
CA PRO A 16 -5.91 7.90 21.59
C PRO A 16 -5.57 6.56 20.94
N SER A 17 -6.57 5.93 20.32
CA SER A 17 -6.41 4.66 19.62
C SER A 17 -5.60 4.83 18.32
N TRP A 18 -5.76 5.99 17.67
CA TRP A 18 -5.05 6.40 16.46
C TRP A 18 -5.15 7.92 16.28
N PHE A 19 -4.40 8.47 15.31
CA PHE A 19 -4.40 9.88 14.94
C PHE A 19 -4.67 10.04 13.45
N ASP A 20 -5.40 11.09 13.06
CA ASP A 20 -5.63 11.40 11.65
C ASP A 20 -4.44 12.11 10.99
N GLU A 21 -4.55 12.53 9.74
CA GLU A 21 -3.51 13.19 8.94
C GLU A 21 -3.02 14.52 9.52
N PHE A 22 -3.79 15.12 10.41
CA PHE A 22 -3.47 16.36 11.10
C PHE A 22 -3.09 16.13 12.57
N ALA A 23 -2.76 14.89 12.91
CA ALA A 23 -2.47 14.41 14.26
C ALA A 23 -3.60 14.68 15.27
N VAL A 24 -4.85 14.77 14.80
CA VAL A 24 -6.00 14.91 15.70
C VAL A 24 -6.25 13.55 16.36
N PRO A 25 -6.32 13.47 17.71
CA PRO A 25 -6.53 12.21 18.40
C PRO A 25 -7.91 11.63 18.13
N ARG A 26 -7.98 10.31 17.94
CA ARG A 26 -9.21 9.55 17.72
C ARG A 26 -9.32 8.43 18.76
N TYR A 27 -10.51 8.28 19.33
CA TYR A 27 -10.79 7.34 20.41
C TYR A 27 -11.81 6.32 19.93
N GLY A 28 -11.36 5.08 19.71
CA GLY A 28 -12.16 4.01 19.11
C GLY A 28 -11.49 3.35 17.91
N PRO A 29 -12.14 2.32 17.32
CA PRO A 29 -11.59 1.60 16.18
C PRO A 29 -11.42 2.53 14.98
N PHE A 30 -10.42 2.23 14.13
CA PHE A 30 -10.23 2.94 12.89
C PHE A 30 -11.45 2.74 11.97
N LYS A 31 -11.82 3.82 11.29
CA LYS A 31 -12.86 3.81 10.25
C LYS A 31 -12.40 4.73 9.13
N PRO A 32 -12.41 4.29 7.87
CA PRO A 32 -11.97 5.13 6.76
C PRO A 32 -12.88 6.34 6.55
N ASP A 33 -14.14 6.32 7.03
CA ASP A 33 -15.02 7.50 7.04
C ASP A 33 -14.62 8.58 8.07
N ALA A 34 -13.72 8.26 9.01
CA ALA A 34 -13.29 9.17 10.07
C ALA A 34 -11.94 9.85 9.79
N VAL A 35 -11.35 9.62 8.61
CA VAL A 35 -10.16 10.35 8.14
C VAL A 35 -10.49 11.82 7.88
N ALA A 36 -9.51 12.70 7.96
CA ALA A 36 -9.78 14.13 7.85
C ALA A 36 -10.18 14.56 6.44
N ASN A 37 -9.70 13.84 5.41
CA ASN A 37 -10.05 14.11 4.02
C ASN A 37 -11.39 13.47 3.64
N PHE A 38 -12.47 14.24 3.67
CA PHE A 38 -13.80 13.75 3.31
C PHE A 38 -13.91 13.25 1.85
N TYR A 39 -13.06 13.73 0.95
CA TYR A 39 -13.00 13.31 -0.46
C TYR A 39 -12.00 12.17 -0.70
N ALA A 40 -11.42 11.60 0.36
CA ALA A 40 -10.50 10.48 0.26
C ALA A 40 -11.12 9.35 -0.55
N ARG A 41 -10.34 8.81 -1.49
CA ARG A 41 -10.67 7.58 -2.22
C ARG A 41 -9.94 6.38 -1.65
N GLU A 42 -8.90 6.63 -0.87
CA GLU A 42 -8.05 5.64 -0.23
C GLU A 42 -7.76 6.10 1.20
N ALA A 43 -7.60 5.16 2.10
CA ALA A 43 -7.25 5.41 3.48
C ALA A 43 -6.47 4.21 4.03
N ALA A 44 -5.31 4.48 4.63
CA ALA A 44 -4.51 3.49 5.32
C ALA A 44 -4.43 3.84 6.81
N LEU A 45 -4.48 2.82 7.67
CA LEU A 45 -4.01 2.91 9.05
C LEU A 45 -2.62 2.30 9.11
N VAL A 46 -1.66 3.07 9.62
CA VAL A 46 -0.24 2.71 9.62
C VAL A 46 0.28 2.69 11.05
N LEU A 47 1.01 1.64 11.41
CA LEU A 47 1.87 1.63 12.59
C LEU A 47 3.16 2.37 12.25
N ALA A 48 3.49 3.40 13.01
CA ALA A 48 4.71 4.16 12.81
C ALA A 48 5.39 4.42 14.16
N ALA A 49 6.70 4.66 14.15
CA ALA A 49 7.47 5.00 15.35
C ALA A 49 8.16 6.35 15.20
N CYS A 50 8.19 7.14 16.29
CA CYS A 50 9.00 8.36 16.32
C CYS A 50 10.49 7.99 16.20
N GLN A 51 11.18 8.57 15.22
CA GLN A 51 12.60 8.26 15.00
C GLN A 51 13.52 8.59 16.19
N CYS A 52 13.10 9.53 17.05
CA CYS A 52 13.93 9.98 18.17
C CYS A 52 13.79 9.08 19.40
N CYS A 53 12.55 8.71 19.77
CA CYS A 53 12.27 7.99 21.02
C CYS A 53 11.68 6.59 20.83
N GLY A 54 11.40 6.19 19.59
CA GLY A 54 10.79 4.89 19.27
C GLY A 54 9.33 4.75 19.69
N ARG A 55 8.69 5.78 20.28
CA ARG A 55 7.27 5.71 20.64
C ARG A 55 6.44 5.41 19.41
N GLN A 56 5.60 4.38 19.51
CA GLN A 56 4.73 3.93 18.43
C GLN A 56 3.40 4.69 18.41
N PHE A 57 2.88 4.87 17.21
CA PHE A 57 1.62 5.52 16.92
C PHE A 57 0.87 4.75 15.83
N ARG A 58 -0.45 4.80 15.88
CA ARG A 58 -1.31 4.40 14.75
C ARG A 58 -1.79 5.66 14.06
N LEU A 59 -1.47 5.80 12.78
CA LEU A 59 -1.61 7.03 12.01
C LEU A 59 -2.44 6.78 10.76
N ALA A 60 -3.40 7.64 10.46
CA ALA A 60 -4.18 7.57 9.24
C ALA A 60 -3.48 8.35 8.10
N ILE A 61 -3.50 7.77 6.91
CA ILE A 61 -3.01 8.39 5.67
C ILE A 61 -4.08 8.22 4.59
N SER A 62 -4.66 9.31 4.07
CA SER A 62 -5.64 9.28 2.97
C SER A 62 -5.11 9.80 1.63
N GLN A 63 -3.86 10.24 1.60
CA GLN A 63 -3.22 10.74 0.38
C GLN A 63 -1.71 10.50 0.45
N PRO A 64 -1.05 10.30 -0.71
CA PRO A 64 0.39 10.19 -0.76
C PRO A 64 1.06 11.51 -0.35
N TYR A 65 2.26 11.41 0.21
CA TYR A 65 3.08 12.57 0.57
C TYR A 65 3.84 13.10 -0.65
N PHE A 66 4.48 12.20 -1.40
CA PHE A 66 5.22 12.55 -2.61
C PHE A 66 4.25 12.75 -3.76
N LYS A 67 4.46 13.83 -4.53
CA LYS A 67 3.60 14.16 -5.68
C LYS A 67 3.72 13.17 -6.84
N ASP A 68 4.81 12.41 -6.88
CA ASP A 68 5.07 11.40 -7.90
C ASP A 68 4.26 10.12 -7.66
N ASP A 69 3.82 9.89 -6.42
CA ASP A 69 2.89 8.82 -6.10
C ASP A 69 1.45 9.31 -6.41
N PRO A 70 0.73 8.66 -7.34
CA PRO A 70 -0.61 9.07 -7.74
C PRO A 70 -1.67 8.77 -6.69
N ASP A 71 -1.41 7.83 -5.78
CA ASP A 71 -2.34 7.37 -4.75
C ASP A 71 -1.62 6.64 -3.59
N VAL A 72 -2.37 6.30 -2.52
CA VAL A 72 -1.83 5.70 -1.29
C VAL A 72 -1.38 4.27 -1.57
N ALA A 73 -2.13 3.52 -2.37
CA ALA A 73 -1.75 2.16 -2.78
C ALA A 73 -0.36 2.14 -3.45
N THR A 74 -0.11 3.09 -4.35
CA THR A 74 1.16 3.22 -5.05
C THR A 74 2.28 3.60 -4.07
N ALA A 75 2.03 4.52 -3.14
CA ALA A 75 2.99 4.86 -2.09
C ALA A 75 3.33 3.67 -1.18
N ILE A 76 2.36 2.80 -0.86
CA ILE A 76 2.61 1.54 -0.13
C ILE A 76 3.57 0.65 -0.92
N CYS A 77 3.25 0.42 -2.20
CA CYS A 77 4.06 -0.40 -3.11
C CYS A 77 5.50 0.09 -3.27
N HIS A 78 5.72 1.41 -3.20
CA HIS A 78 7.03 2.02 -3.36
C HIS A 78 7.82 2.12 -2.05
N GLY A 79 7.21 1.76 -0.90
CA GLY A 79 7.76 2.12 0.41
C GLY A 79 7.88 3.64 0.60
N GLY A 80 7.02 4.40 -0.09
CA GLY A 80 6.96 5.86 -0.12
C GLY A 80 5.91 6.45 0.82
N LEU A 81 5.27 5.63 1.66
CA LEU A 81 4.39 6.16 2.71
C LEU A 81 5.19 7.07 3.64
N HIS A 82 4.64 8.27 3.87
CA HIS A 82 5.25 9.24 4.75
C HIS A 82 4.16 10.10 5.41
N TYR A 83 4.06 10.01 6.72
CA TYR A 83 3.14 10.80 7.53
C TYR A 83 3.74 12.17 7.88
N GLY A 84 5.06 12.23 8.05
CA GLY A 84 5.78 13.42 8.50
C GLY A 84 6.11 13.36 9.97
N GLU A 85 5.70 14.37 10.75
CA GLU A 85 6.07 14.52 12.15
C GLU A 85 5.19 13.66 13.09
N PRO A 86 5.70 13.23 14.27
CA PRO A 86 4.87 12.51 15.24
C PRO A 86 3.79 13.41 15.85
N PRO A 87 2.65 12.84 16.29
CA PRO A 87 1.67 13.56 17.09
C PRO A 87 2.28 14.24 18.31
N ASN A 88 1.90 15.50 18.55
CA ASN A 88 2.45 16.34 19.62
C ASN A 88 1.83 16.01 20.99
N ILE A 89 2.08 14.79 21.46
CA ILE A 89 1.54 14.29 22.73
C ILE A 89 2.60 14.22 23.84
N GLY A 90 3.70 14.96 23.68
CA GLY A 90 4.84 14.93 24.60
C GLY A 90 5.66 13.63 24.52
N CYS A 91 5.82 13.06 23.32
CA CYS A 91 6.54 11.80 23.15
C CYS A 91 8.06 11.89 23.36
N CYS A 92 8.69 13.03 23.07
CA CYS A 92 10.13 13.24 23.26
C CYS A 92 10.44 14.67 23.71
N HIS A 93 11.50 14.82 24.51
CA HIS A 93 12.00 16.12 25.00
C HIS A 93 12.70 16.94 23.90
N ALA A 94 13.19 16.27 22.85
CA ALA A 94 13.90 16.88 21.73
C ALA A 94 13.00 17.71 20.80
N GLY A 95 11.68 17.60 20.94
CA GLY A 95 10.71 18.52 20.34
C GLY A 95 10.66 18.51 18.80
N LEU A 96 9.55 18.02 18.27
CA LEU A 96 8.74 18.73 17.26
C LEU A 96 9.33 18.92 15.84
N SER A 97 10.55 18.47 15.60
CA SER A 97 11.29 18.57 14.32
C SER A 97 11.76 17.20 13.80
N THR A 98 11.26 16.13 14.40
CA THR A 98 11.56 14.74 14.00
C THR A 98 10.43 14.22 13.12
N THR A 99 10.72 13.23 12.28
CA THR A 99 9.68 12.47 11.57
C THR A 99 9.33 11.19 12.32
N VAL A 100 8.25 10.53 11.89
CA VAL A 100 8.01 9.12 12.17
C VAL A 100 8.59 8.26 11.05
N VAL A 101 8.79 6.99 11.35
CA VAL A 101 9.07 5.94 10.37
C VAL A 101 7.88 5.01 10.35
N GLU A 102 7.22 4.91 9.20
CA GLU A 102 6.13 3.98 8.93
C GLU A 102 6.69 2.56 8.90
N LEU A 103 6.15 1.68 9.74
CA LEU A 103 6.63 0.30 9.92
C LEU A 103 5.74 -0.68 9.14
N GLU A 104 4.42 -0.54 9.30
CA GLU A 104 3.44 -1.52 8.82
C GLU A 104 2.12 -0.83 8.46
N VAL A 105 1.49 -1.24 7.36
CA VAL A 105 0.10 -0.91 7.05
C VAL A 105 -0.80 -1.92 7.75
N LEU A 106 -1.56 -1.47 8.74
CA LEU A 106 -2.45 -2.29 9.54
C LEU A 106 -3.80 -2.52 8.87
N GLU A 107 -4.30 -1.50 8.16
CA GLU A 107 -5.53 -1.57 7.40
C GLU A 107 -5.40 -0.72 6.14
N TYR A 108 -5.86 -1.23 5.00
CA TYR A 108 -5.98 -0.44 3.78
C TYR A 108 -7.40 -0.51 3.22
N TRP A 109 -7.93 0.65 2.86
CA TRP A 109 -9.30 0.84 2.40
C TRP A 109 -9.32 1.68 1.14
N TRP A 110 -10.24 1.37 0.24
CA TRP A 110 -10.50 2.17 -0.95
C TRP A 110 -11.99 2.28 -1.25
N ARG A 111 -12.36 3.28 -2.04
CA ARG A 111 -13.72 3.45 -2.56
C ARG A 111 -13.74 4.19 -3.89
N VAL A 112 -14.83 3.99 -4.62
CA VAL A 112 -15.27 4.94 -5.64
C VAL A 112 -16.11 6.01 -4.94
N LEU A 113 -15.91 7.29 -5.25
CA LEU A 113 -16.70 8.37 -4.63
C LEU A 113 -18.20 8.14 -4.85
N GLY A 114 -18.98 8.27 -3.78
CA GLY A 114 -20.41 7.94 -3.77
C GLY A 114 -20.74 6.48 -3.43
N TYR A 115 -19.73 5.62 -3.26
CA TYR A 115 -19.88 4.22 -2.84
C TYR A 115 -19.21 3.98 -1.48
N GLY A 116 -19.55 2.85 -0.86
CA GLY A 116 -18.99 2.43 0.42
C GLY A 116 -17.52 2.01 0.32
N TRP A 117 -16.82 2.10 1.45
CA TRP A 117 -15.44 1.64 1.60
C TRP A 117 -15.32 0.13 1.50
N ARG A 118 -14.22 -0.33 0.88
CA ARG A 118 -13.83 -1.73 0.78
C ARG A 118 -12.44 -1.89 1.35
N ARG A 119 -12.28 -2.83 2.29
CA ARG A 119 -10.98 -3.21 2.83
C ARG A 119 -10.27 -4.12 1.83
N GLU A 120 -9.00 -3.89 1.59
CA GLU A 120 -8.17 -4.72 0.71
C GLU A 120 -6.90 -5.14 1.45
N VAL A 121 -6.92 -6.37 1.95
CA VAL A 121 -5.91 -6.94 2.84
C VAL A 121 -4.55 -7.13 2.13
N SER A 122 -4.53 -7.18 0.80
CA SER A 122 -3.26 -7.33 0.05
C SER A 122 -2.27 -6.16 0.21
N PHE A 123 -2.72 -5.01 0.74
CA PHE A 123 -1.86 -3.86 1.07
C PHE A 123 -1.51 -3.76 2.56
N GLU A 124 -1.93 -4.72 3.38
CA GLU A 124 -1.61 -4.78 4.81
C GLU A 124 -0.26 -5.49 5.00
N VAL A 125 0.81 -4.74 4.75
CA VAL A 125 2.19 -5.24 4.65
C VAL A 125 3.14 -4.41 5.50
N GLY A 126 4.33 -4.94 5.78
CA GLY A 126 5.45 -4.15 6.27
C GLY A 126 5.90 -3.15 5.19
N VAL A 127 6.07 -1.89 5.54
CA VAL A 127 6.32 -0.79 4.57
C VAL A 127 7.53 0.07 4.88
N VAL A 128 8.32 -0.27 5.92
CA VAL A 128 9.50 0.47 6.44
C VAL A 128 9.92 1.61 5.51
N SER A 129 9.42 2.82 5.80
CA SER A 129 9.49 3.94 4.85
C SER A 129 10.92 4.20 4.37
N SER A 130 11.07 4.32 3.05
CA SER A 130 12.36 4.47 2.35
C SER A 130 13.08 5.80 2.63
N VAL A 131 12.41 6.76 3.28
CA VAL A 131 12.91 8.12 3.52
C VAL A 131 14.22 8.16 4.32
N MET A 132 14.67 7.04 4.91
CA MET A 132 15.95 6.98 5.65
C MET A 132 16.77 5.69 5.43
N SER A 133 16.81 5.11 4.22
CA SER A 133 17.62 3.90 3.93
C SER A 133 19.13 4.04 4.20
N ASP A 134 19.63 5.27 4.39
CA ASP A 134 21.06 5.57 4.55
C ASP A 134 21.47 5.85 6.01
N ASP A 135 20.57 5.78 7.01
CA ASP A 135 20.92 5.98 8.43
C ASP A 135 21.20 4.63 9.14
N PRO A 136 22.45 4.37 9.57
CA PRO A 136 22.87 3.08 10.13
C PRO A 136 22.23 2.73 11.48
N ARG A 137 21.51 3.65 12.15
CA ARG A 137 20.79 3.36 13.40
C ARG A 137 19.55 2.50 13.20
N TYR A 138 19.07 2.35 11.97
CA TYR A 138 17.86 1.57 11.65
C TYR A 138 18.12 0.06 11.46
N GLU A 139 19.38 -0.38 11.44
CA GLU A 139 19.73 -1.82 11.45
C GLU A 139 19.25 -2.56 12.72
N ALA A 140 18.82 -1.84 13.75
CA ALA A 140 18.43 -2.40 15.05
C ALA A 140 16.94 -2.80 15.17
N TYR A 141 16.09 -2.51 14.17
CA TYR A 141 14.64 -2.82 14.22
C TYR A 141 14.21 -4.04 13.39
N TYR A 142 15.16 -4.77 12.80
CA TYR A 142 14.86 -6.01 12.06
C TYR A 142 14.64 -7.19 13.02
N ASP A 143 13.55 -7.93 12.81
CA ASP A 143 13.32 -9.27 13.38
C ASP A 143 14.35 -10.28 12.80
N VAL A 144 14.63 -11.33 13.57
CA VAL A 144 15.64 -12.40 13.38
C VAL A 144 15.68 -12.98 11.97
N ASP A 145 14.56 -12.98 11.26
CA ASP A 145 14.44 -13.68 9.99
C ASP A 145 14.86 -12.85 8.77
N ARG A 146 15.02 -11.51 8.88
CA ARG A 146 15.50 -10.61 7.80
C ARG A 146 14.98 -10.97 6.38
N ASN A 147 13.77 -11.53 6.25
CA ASN A 147 13.35 -12.14 4.98
C ASN A 147 13.10 -11.04 3.94
N PRO A 148 13.88 -10.99 2.84
CA PRO A 148 13.64 -10.09 1.73
C PRO A 148 12.85 -10.85 0.66
N GLU A 149 11.66 -11.32 0.99
CA GLU A 149 10.64 -11.64 0.00
C GLU A 149 9.66 -10.46 0.11
N TYR A 150 9.85 -9.33 -0.56
CA TYR A 150 9.58 -9.10 -1.97
C TYR A 150 10.04 -7.68 -2.35
N PRO A 151 10.77 -7.46 -3.44
CA PRO A 151 10.80 -6.16 -4.09
C PRO A 151 10.08 -6.26 -5.43
N LEU A 152 8.79 -5.93 -5.46
CA LEU A 152 8.21 -5.37 -6.69
C LEU A 152 8.18 -3.88 -6.48
N SER A 153 9.24 -3.19 -6.90
CA SER A 153 9.22 -1.73 -7.03
C SER A 153 8.23 -1.40 -8.13
N PHE A 154 7.01 -1.04 -7.76
CA PHE A 154 6.17 -0.35 -8.71
C PHE A 154 6.81 1.03 -8.97
N GLY A 155 6.72 1.51 -10.19
CA GLY A 155 6.92 2.94 -10.48
C GLY A 155 5.57 3.51 -10.84
N SER A 156 5.47 4.84 -10.94
CA SER A 156 4.30 5.56 -11.45
C SER A 156 3.62 4.80 -12.59
N LEU A 157 2.46 4.19 -12.31
CA LEU A 157 1.81 3.26 -13.23
C LEU A 157 1.27 4.02 -14.45
N PRO A 158 1.77 3.74 -15.67
CA PRO A 158 1.26 4.38 -16.88
C PRO A 158 -0.18 3.96 -17.16
N LYS A 159 -0.95 4.89 -17.76
CA LYS A 159 -2.36 4.71 -18.18
C LYS A 159 -2.57 3.49 -19.09
N GLU A 160 -1.50 2.99 -19.71
CA GLU A 160 -1.46 1.71 -20.40
C GLU A 160 -0.31 0.87 -19.83
N PRO A 161 -0.52 -0.42 -19.51
CA PRO A 161 0.56 -1.32 -19.10
C PRO A 161 1.56 -1.46 -20.23
N LYS A 162 2.79 -0.98 -20.01
CA LYS A 162 3.92 -1.09 -20.93
C LYS A 162 5.22 -1.17 -20.13
N GLY A 163 6.29 -1.64 -20.77
CA GLY A 163 7.65 -1.64 -20.21
C GLY A 163 8.03 -2.96 -19.55
N ALA A 164 9.25 -3.00 -18.99
CA ALA A 164 9.90 -4.24 -18.52
C ALA A 164 9.08 -5.00 -17.45
N GLN A 165 8.36 -4.29 -16.58
CA GLN A 165 7.55 -4.92 -15.54
C GLN A 165 6.30 -5.63 -16.10
N PHE A 166 5.66 -5.04 -17.12
CA PHE A 166 4.55 -5.70 -17.80
C PHE A 166 5.03 -6.95 -18.55
N GLU A 167 6.21 -6.86 -19.17
CA GLU A 167 6.86 -7.98 -19.86
C GLU A 167 7.23 -9.13 -18.92
N GLU A 168 7.67 -8.81 -17.71
CA GLU A 168 7.95 -9.80 -16.66
C GLU A 168 6.67 -10.54 -16.24
N LEU A 169 5.58 -9.81 -16.01
CA LEU A 169 4.27 -10.40 -15.67
C LEU A 169 3.71 -11.25 -16.81
N VAL A 170 3.86 -10.82 -18.06
CA VAL A 170 3.48 -11.61 -19.25
C VAL A 170 4.30 -12.90 -19.29
N THR A 171 5.61 -12.82 -19.05
CA THR A 171 6.51 -13.98 -19.04
C THR A 171 6.16 -14.96 -17.93
N GLU A 172 5.90 -14.47 -16.72
CA GLU A 172 5.48 -15.28 -15.58
C GLU A 172 4.14 -15.98 -15.86
N LEU A 173 3.16 -15.26 -16.41
CA LEU A 173 1.85 -15.82 -16.73
C LEU A 173 1.94 -16.90 -17.82
N LEU A 174 2.78 -16.70 -18.84
CA LEU A 174 3.04 -17.70 -19.89
C LEU A 174 3.81 -18.92 -19.37
N ALA A 175 4.73 -18.74 -18.42
CA ALA A 175 5.44 -19.85 -17.78
C ALA A 175 4.48 -20.75 -16.99
N ARG A 176 3.46 -20.16 -16.36
CA ARG A 176 2.41 -20.88 -15.63
C ARG A 176 1.34 -21.48 -16.55
N TYR A 177 1.04 -20.83 -17.66
CA TYR A 177 0.03 -21.24 -18.65
C TYR A 177 0.65 -21.38 -20.04
N PRO A 178 1.43 -22.46 -20.29
CA PRO A 178 2.15 -22.63 -21.56
C PRO A 178 1.23 -22.82 -22.78
N ALA A 179 -0.05 -23.14 -22.56
CA ALA A 179 -1.06 -23.20 -23.61
C ALA A 179 -1.63 -21.83 -24.01
N ALA A 180 -1.40 -20.79 -23.19
CA ALA A 180 -1.86 -19.45 -23.48
C ALA A 180 -1.01 -18.79 -24.56
N THR A 181 -1.67 -18.08 -25.48
CA THR A 181 -0.95 -17.19 -26.38
C THR A 181 -0.52 -15.94 -25.62
N ARG A 182 0.59 -15.35 -26.04
CA ARG A 182 1.06 -14.08 -25.50
C ARG A 182 -0.02 -12.99 -25.58
N GLU A 183 -0.76 -12.93 -26.68
CA GLU A 183 -1.85 -11.98 -26.88
C GLU A 183 -3.01 -12.18 -25.88
N ALA A 184 -3.34 -13.43 -25.53
CA ALA A 184 -4.32 -13.74 -24.50
C ALA A 184 -3.83 -13.34 -23.09
N ALA A 185 -2.56 -13.62 -22.78
CA ALA A 185 -1.92 -13.21 -21.53
C ALA A 185 -1.90 -11.67 -21.38
N GLU A 186 -1.49 -10.95 -22.42
CA GLU A 186 -1.50 -9.49 -22.44
C GLU A 186 -2.91 -8.91 -22.33
N THR A 187 -3.90 -9.50 -23.01
CA THR A 187 -5.31 -9.08 -22.95
C THR A 187 -5.89 -9.30 -21.55
N ALA A 188 -5.62 -10.46 -20.94
CA ALA A 188 -6.04 -10.76 -19.57
C ALA A 188 -5.42 -9.76 -18.59
N LEU A 189 -4.09 -9.54 -18.65
CA LEU A 189 -3.40 -8.55 -17.82
C LEU A 189 -3.93 -7.13 -18.04
N ARG A 190 -4.17 -6.71 -19.29
CA ARG A 190 -4.77 -5.40 -19.62
C ARG A 190 -6.19 -5.24 -19.08
N SER A 191 -7.00 -6.30 -19.10
CA SER A 191 -8.38 -6.27 -18.61
C SER A 191 -8.46 -6.04 -17.09
N VAL A 192 -7.49 -6.59 -16.35
CA VAL A 192 -7.38 -6.40 -14.89
C VAL A 192 -6.56 -5.14 -14.53
N TRP A 193 -5.76 -4.62 -15.46
CA TRP A 193 -4.98 -3.39 -15.30
C TRP A 193 -5.86 -2.15 -15.08
N THR A 194 -7.05 -2.12 -15.68
CA THR A 194 -7.98 -0.98 -15.60
C THR A 194 -8.75 -0.88 -14.28
N GLU A 195 -8.71 -1.90 -13.41
CA GLU A 195 -9.49 -1.93 -12.15
C GLU A 195 -8.68 -1.77 -10.86
N ARG A 196 -7.42 -1.30 -10.90
CA ARG A 196 -6.59 -1.03 -9.69
C ARG A 196 -6.49 -2.24 -8.74
N MET A 197 -6.12 -3.40 -9.25
CA MET A 197 -5.72 -4.55 -8.43
C MET A 197 -4.20 -4.71 -8.56
N PHE A 198 -3.42 -4.63 -7.49
CA PHE A 198 -1.96 -4.90 -7.58
C PHE A 198 -1.46 -5.80 -6.45
N SER A 199 -1.15 -7.04 -6.86
CA SER A 199 0.17 -7.69 -6.76
C SER A 199 -0.04 -9.22 -6.83
N ARG A 200 -0.80 -9.81 -5.89
CA ARG A 200 -1.23 -11.22 -5.96
C ARG A 200 -2.59 -11.43 -6.61
N ARG A 201 -3.51 -10.49 -6.38
CA ARG A 201 -4.88 -10.60 -6.89
C ARG A 201 -4.97 -10.33 -8.39
N CYS A 202 -4.05 -9.55 -8.95
CA CYS A 202 -4.00 -9.31 -10.39
C CYS A 202 -3.54 -10.55 -11.16
N LEU A 203 -2.52 -11.25 -10.65
CA LEU A 203 -2.12 -12.54 -11.20
C LEU A 203 -3.24 -13.55 -11.01
N GLN A 204 -3.80 -13.70 -9.81
CA GLN A 204 -4.93 -14.61 -9.55
C GLN A 204 -6.16 -14.30 -10.42
N LEU A 205 -6.53 -13.03 -10.60
CA LEU A 205 -7.65 -12.64 -11.46
C LEU A 205 -7.35 -12.84 -12.95
N ALA A 206 -6.10 -12.65 -13.37
CA ALA A 206 -5.66 -13.00 -14.72
C ALA A 206 -5.67 -14.52 -14.93
N GLU A 207 -5.27 -15.29 -13.92
CA GLU A 207 -5.38 -16.75 -13.86
C GLU A 207 -6.85 -17.18 -13.95
N ASP A 208 -7.75 -16.55 -13.18
CA ASP A 208 -9.20 -16.81 -13.21
C ASP A 208 -9.82 -16.44 -14.58
N ALA A 209 -9.39 -15.33 -15.19
CA ALA A 209 -9.82 -14.92 -16.52
C ALA A 209 -9.33 -15.88 -17.63
N LEU A 210 -8.09 -16.37 -17.51
CA LEU A 210 -7.53 -17.38 -18.42
C LEU A 210 -8.20 -18.75 -18.21
N ALA A 211 -8.56 -19.11 -16.98
CA ALA A 211 -9.30 -20.32 -16.66
C ALA A 211 -10.74 -20.28 -17.19
N ALA A 212 -11.37 -19.10 -17.23
CA ALA A 212 -12.68 -18.89 -17.83
C ALA A 212 -12.65 -18.83 -19.36
N PHE A 213 -11.46 -18.70 -19.97
CA PHE A 213 -11.31 -18.63 -21.42
C PHE A 213 -11.53 -20.02 -22.04
N GLN A 214 -12.53 -20.15 -22.91
CA GLN A 214 -12.73 -21.37 -23.69
C GLN A 214 -11.64 -21.46 -24.75
N TRP A 215 -10.59 -22.24 -24.45
CA TRP A 215 -9.53 -22.52 -25.40
C TRP A 215 -10.10 -23.27 -26.61
N PRO A 216 -9.94 -22.75 -27.85
CA PRO A 216 -10.25 -23.54 -29.01
C PRO A 216 -9.43 -24.83 -28.95
N ALA A 217 -10.11 -25.97 -29.10
CA ALA A 217 -9.46 -27.28 -29.04
C ALA A 217 -8.23 -27.27 -29.96
N VAL A 218 -7.09 -27.70 -29.42
CA VAL A 218 -5.86 -27.89 -30.19
C VAL A 218 -6.21 -28.88 -31.30
N SER A 219 -6.37 -28.38 -32.52
CA SER A 219 -6.52 -29.23 -33.70
C SER A 219 -5.29 -30.13 -33.76
N PRO A 220 -5.44 -31.46 -33.62
CA PRO A 220 -4.32 -32.36 -33.81
C PRO A 220 -3.83 -32.13 -35.23
N ASN A 221 -2.53 -31.82 -35.36
CA ASN A 221 -1.79 -31.72 -36.61
C ASN A 221 -2.37 -32.64 -37.69
N GLN A 222 -3.08 -32.06 -38.67
CA GLN A 222 -3.20 -32.71 -39.98
C GLN A 222 -1.83 -32.56 -40.63
N GLY A 223 -0.97 -33.53 -40.31
CA GLY A 223 0.32 -33.71 -40.93
C GLY A 223 0.16 -33.74 -42.44
N ARG A 224 0.73 -32.74 -43.10
CA ARG A 224 1.06 -32.78 -44.51
C ARG A 224 2.17 -33.82 -44.71
N THR A 225 1.84 -34.91 -45.39
CA THR A 225 2.67 -35.55 -46.41
C THR A 225 1.76 -36.10 -47.48
#